data_AF-A0A6I1FW33-F1
#
_entry.id   AF-A0A6I1FW33-F1
#
_cell.length_a   1.000
_cell.length_b   1.000
_cell.length_c   1.000
_cell.angle_alpha   90.00
_cell.angle_beta   90.00
_cell.angle_gamma   90.00
#
_symmetry.space_group_name_H-M   'P 1'
#
loop_
_entity.id
_entity.type
_entity.pdbx_description
1 polymer ?
#
loop_
_entity_poly.entity_id
_entity_poly.type
_entity_poly.pdbx_seq_one_letter_code
_entity_poly.pdbx_strand_id
1 'polypeptide(L)'
;MAEREAGRRLSYDLVPDVVLQWDGGEDDTFVVQVAFNLHLTMGAAHASDNGDDDASAEDGDPLANIKYVLEGLFRLEMREGDEAPTEEELAAYAETTGLFALYPFAREWAHDLTGRMGLPPLTLGVLYVPVDGPESSK
;
A
#
# COMPACT_ATOMS: atom_id res chain seq x y z
N MET A 1 16.00 24.97 32.80
CA MET A 1 16.43 24.55 31.45
C MET A 1 15.79 23.21 31.20
N ALA A 2 14.77 23.15 30.34
CA ALA A 2 14.14 21.89 29.96
C ALA A 2 14.92 21.32 28.77
N GLU A 3 15.46 20.11 28.90
CA GLU A 3 15.95 19.32 27.78
C GLU A 3 14.85 19.24 26.72
N ARG A 4 15.15 19.68 25.50
CA ARG A 4 14.33 19.34 24.34
C ARG A 4 14.52 17.84 24.14
N GLU A 5 13.48 17.04 24.39
CA GLU A 5 13.47 15.64 23.97
C GLU A 5 13.90 15.60 22.51
N ALA A 6 14.98 14.87 22.22
CA ALA A 6 15.35 14.53 20.87
C ALA A 6 14.09 13.95 20.20
N GLY A 7 13.66 14.56 19.09
CA GLY A 7 12.45 14.10 18.41
C GLY A 7 12.55 12.60 18.14
N ARG A 8 11.45 11.89 18.22
CA ARG A 8 11.38 10.51 17.72
C ARG A 8 10.76 10.55 16.34
N ARG A 9 11.42 9.94 15.34
CA ARG A 9 10.92 9.90 13.97
C ARG A 9 10.19 8.58 13.76
N LEU A 10 8.96 8.67 13.27
CA LEU A 10 8.22 7.50 12.79
C LEU A 10 8.59 7.23 11.33
N SER A 11 8.87 5.97 11.05
CA SER A 11 9.05 5.45 9.70
C SER A 11 8.03 4.34 9.47
N TYR A 12 7.67 4.12 8.20
CA TYR A 12 6.75 3.07 7.85
C TYR A 12 7.16 2.36 6.56
N ASP A 13 6.79 1.09 6.46
CA ASP A 13 6.80 0.31 5.23
C ASP A 13 5.39 -0.26 4.99
N LEU A 14 4.98 -0.29 3.72
CA LEU A 14 3.66 -0.76 3.31
C LEU A 14 3.77 -1.54 2.00
N VAL A 15 3.48 -2.83 2.08
CA VAL A 15 3.43 -3.71 0.91
C VAL A 15 1.98 -4.14 0.69
N PRO A 16 1.33 -3.68 -0.39
CA PRO A 16 0.03 -4.19 -0.80
C PRO A 16 0.19 -5.54 -1.49
N ASP A 17 -0.71 -6.47 -1.19
CA ASP A 17 -0.84 -7.77 -1.84
C ASP A 17 -2.24 -7.86 -2.46
N VAL A 18 -2.29 -8.02 -3.79
CA VAL A 18 -3.51 -7.91 -4.60
C VAL A 18 -3.94 -9.29 -5.06
N VAL A 19 -5.21 -9.61 -4.83
CA VAL A 19 -5.82 -10.88 -5.23
C VAL A 19 -7.10 -10.59 -6.01
N LEU A 20 -7.20 -11.18 -7.20
CA LEU A 20 -8.44 -11.22 -7.97
C LEU A 20 -9.27 -12.44 -7.53
N GLN A 21 -10.54 -12.21 -7.23
CA GLN A 21 -11.54 -13.27 -7.11
C GLN A 21 -12.53 -13.15 -8.25
N TRP A 22 -12.55 -14.15 -9.11
CA TRP A 22 -13.44 -14.22 -10.26
C TRP A 22 -13.90 -15.67 -10.44
N ASP A 23 -15.18 -15.86 -10.77
CA ASP A 23 -15.84 -17.16 -10.87
C ASP A 23 -15.72 -17.79 -12.27
N GLY A 24 -14.94 -17.19 -13.17
CA GLY A 24 -14.84 -17.61 -14.56
C GLY A 24 -15.95 -17.09 -15.46
N GLY A 25 -16.66 -16.05 -15.02
CA GLY A 25 -17.68 -15.35 -15.82
C GLY A 25 -19.06 -15.96 -15.71
N GLU A 26 -19.35 -16.67 -14.61
CA GLU A 26 -20.74 -17.06 -14.30
C GLU A 26 -21.57 -15.80 -14.00
N ASP A 27 -20.95 -14.81 -13.35
CA ASP A 27 -21.50 -13.48 -13.13
C ASP A 27 -20.70 -12.38 -13.86
N ASP A 28 -21.37 -11.26 -14.13
CA ASP A 28 -20.75 -10.02 -14.65
C ASP A 28 -19.93 -9.27 -13.57
N THR A 29 -19.46 -9.95 -12.52
CA THR A 29 -18.80 -9.31 -11.39
C THR A 29 -17.51 -10.01 -10.99
N PHE A 30 -16.60 -9.23 -10.43
CA PHE A 30 -15.37 -9.74 -9.84
C PHE A 30 -15.00 -8.91 -8.62
N VAL A 31 -14.24 -9.49 -7.71
CA VAL A 31 -13.78 -8.82 -6.50
C VAL A 31 -12.28 -8.62 -6.58
N VAL A 32 -11.83 -7.39 -6.33
CA VAL A 32 -10.43 -7.08 -6.09
C VAL A 32 -10.23 -6.99 -4.59
N GLN A 33 -9.43 -7.89 -4.04
CA GLN A 33 -9.03 -7.89 -2.64
C GLN A 33 -7.60 -7.34 -2.54
N VAL A 34 -7.37 -6.40 -1.63
CA VAL A 34 -6.03 -5.87 -1.34
C VAL A 34 -5.74 -6.00 0.14
N ALA A 35 -4.75 -6.82 0.46
CA ALA A 35 -4.21 -6.91 1.81
C ALA A 35 -3.09 -5.88 2.00
N PHE A 36 -3.19 -5.07 3.05
CA PHE A 36 -2.21 -4.07 3.42
C PHE A 36 -1.50 -4.50 4.70
N ASN A 37 -0.18 -4.63 4.61
CA ASN A 37 0.69 -4.91 5.76
C ASN A 37 1.51 -3.65 6.07
N LEU A 38 1.10 -2.90 7.10
CA LEU A 38 1.75 -1.68 7.52
C LEU A 38 2.68 -1.96 8.70
N HIS A 39 3.98 -1.76 8.48
CA HIS A 39 5.02 -1.90 9.49
C HIS A 39 5.47 -0.53 9.97
N LEU A 40 5.32 -0.25 11.26
CA LEU A 40 5.74 1.02 11.87
C LEU A 40 7.00 0.81 12.71
N THR A 41 8.01 1.66 12.50
CA THR A 41 9.26 1.67 13.26
C THR A 41 9.54 3.05 13.85
N MET A 42 10.27 3.07 14.96
CA MET A 42 10.64 4.29 15.67
C MET A 42 12.17 4.47 15.64
N GLY A 43 12.63 5.56 15.01
CA GLY A 43 14.04 5.94 14.99
C GLY A 43 14.32 7.15 15.90
N ALA A 44 15.56 7.28 16.37
CA ALA A 44 16.03 8.50 17.01
C ALA A 44 16.14 9.62 15.96
N ALA A 45 15.55 10.81 16.18
CA ALA A 45 15.55 11.87 15.16
C ALA A 45 16.89 12.63 14.99
N HIS A 46 17.99 12.14 15.55
CA HIS A 46 19.33 12.68 15.31
C HIS A 46 20.37 11.55 15.39
N ALA A 47 20.61 10.86 14.27
CA ALA A 47 21.93 10.26 14.07
C ALA A 47 22.92 11.42 13.95
N SER A 48 23.88 11.47 14.86
CA SER A 48 24.88 12.54 14.92
C SER A 48 25.62 12.66 13.59
N ASP A 49 25.77 13.90 13.12
CA ASP A 49 26.77 14.32 12.14
C ASP A 49 28.18 14.18 12.74
N ASN A 50 28.63 12.93 12.91
CA ASN A 50 30.01 12.59 13.20
C ASN A 50 30.30 11.26 12.52
N GLY A 51 31.10 11.32 11.46
CA GLY A 51 31.50 10.17 10.68
C GLY A 51 32.21 9.13 11.53
N ASP A 52 31.69 7.91 11.47
CA ASP A 52 32.49 6.70 11.46
C ASP A 52 31.72 5.65 10.66
N ASP A 53 32.36 5.13 9.62
CA ASP A 53 31.85 4.07 8.75
C ASP A 53 31.79 2.76 9.55
N ASP A 54 30.62 2.40 10.08
CA ASP A 54 30.26 0.99 10.33
C ASP A 54 28.82 0.73 9.89
N ALA A 55 28.69 0.03 8.77
CA ALA A 55 27.46 -0.21 8.05
C ALA A 55 26.64 -1.31 8.73
N SER A 56 25.84 -0.92 9.72
CA SER A 56 24.64 -1.66 10.11
C SER A 56 23.49 -0.67 10.01
N ALA A 57 22.61 -0.83 9.02
CA ALA A 57 21.36 -0.07 8.98
C ALA A 57 20.62 -0.36 10.28
N GLU A 58 20.62 0.58 11.22
CA GLU A 58 19.80 0.50 12.43
C GLU A 58 18.34 0.60 11.98
N ASP A 59 17.74 -0.55 11.65
CA ASP A 59 16.30 -0.71 11.57
C ASP A 59 15.73 -0.23 12.91
N GLY A 60 15.03 0.90 12.88
CA GLY A 60 14.44 1.47 14.09
C GLY A 60 13.55 0.47 14.83
N ASP A 61 13.37 0.66 16.13
CA ASP A 61 12.63 -0.30 16.97
C ASP A 61 11.20 -0.51 16.43
N PRO A 62 10.74 -1.76 16.28
CA PRO A 62 9.40 -2.05 15.80
C PRO A 62 8.37 -1.50 16.79
N LEU A 63 7.44 -0.70 16.27
CA LEU A 63 6.42 -0.04 17.06
C LEU A 63 5.06 -0.76 16.97
N ALA A 64 4.65 -1.10 15.73
CA ALA A 64 3.39 -1.78 15.48
C ALA A 64 3.38 -2.46 14.11
N ASN A 65 2.60 -3.53 14.00
CA ASN A 65 2.25 -4.17 12.73
C ASN A 65 0.73 -4.15 12.60
N ILE A 66 0.24 -3.50 11.55
CA ILE A 66 -1.17 -3.32 11.27
C ILE A 66 -1.49 -4.07 9.98
N LYS A 67 -2.41 -5.02 10.06
CA LYS A 67 -2.88 -5.80 8.92
C LYS A 67 -4.36 -5.59 8.70
N TYR A 68 -4.74 -5.26 7.48
CA TYR A 68 -6.13 -5.09 7.10
C TYR A 68 -6.33 -5.44 5.62
N VAL A 69 -7.57 -5.76 5.27
CA VAL A 69 -7.96 -6.14 3.92
C VAL A 69 -9.09 -5.22 3.48
N LEU A 70 -8.99 -4.73 2.25
CA LEU A 70 -10.07 -4.01 1.58
C LEU A 70 -10.50 -4.81 0.35
N GLU A 71 -11.81 -4.81 0.10
CA GLU A 71 -12.41 -5.49 -1.03
C GLU A 71 -13.25 -4.49 -1.83
N GLY A 72 -13.06 -4.51 -3.15
CA GLY A 72 -13.89 -3.78 -4.11
C GLY A 72 -14.65 -4.76 -4.97
N LEU A 73 -15.98 -4.65 -4.99
CA LEU A 73 -16.84 -5.37 -5.94
C LEU A 73 -16.96 -4.54 -7.22
N PHE A 74 -16.56 -5.10 -8.34
CA PHE A 74 -16.62 -4.48 -9.65
C PHE A 74 -17.61 -5.23 -10.54
N ARG A 75 -18.24 -4.48 -11.45
CA ARG A 75 -19.12 -5.02 -12.48
C ARG A 75 -18.50 -4.80 -13.85
N LEU A 76 -18.51 -5.84 -14.67
CA LEU A 76 -18.18 -5.80 -16.09
C LEU A 76 -19.42 -5.40 -16.87
N GLU A 77 -19.33 -4.34 -17.65
CA GLU A 77 -20.37 -3.93 -18.59
C GLU A 77 -19.84 -4.11 -20.01
N MET A 78 -20.13 -5.26 -20.60
CA MET A 78 -19.70 -5.64 -21.96
C MET A 78 -20.79 -5.33 -22.97
N ARG A 79 -20.41 -4.96 -24.20
CA ARG A 79 -21.37 -4.80 -25.30
C ARG A 79 -21.68 -6.17 -25.91
N GLU A 80 -22.81 -6.25 -26.59
CA GLU A 80 -23.17 -7.46 -27.33
C GLU A 80 -22.10 -7.77 -28.39
N GLY A 81 -21.54 -8.98 -28.31
CA GLY A 81 -20.49 -9.46 -29.21
C GLY A 81 -19.06 -9.19 -28.75
N ASP A 82 -18.84 -8.54 -27.60
CA ASP A 82 -17.50 -8.44 -27.02
C ASP A 82 -17.03 -9.81 -26.50
N GLU A 83 -15.73 -10.07 -26.60
CA GLU A 83 -15.10 -11.23 -25.95
C GLU A 83 -15.00 -10.99 -24.45
N ALA A 84 -15.24 -12.03 -23.65
CA ALA A 84 -15.05 -11.95 -22.20
C ALA A 84 -13.57 -11.68 -21.89
N PRO A 85 -13.27 -10.85 -20.87
CA PRO A 85 -11.90 -10.60 -20.49
C PRO A 85 -11.23 -11.88 -20.02
N THR A 86 -9.95 -12.01 -20.35
CA THR A 86 -9.10 -13.07 -19.84
C THR A 86 -8.79 -12.85 -18.36
N GLU A 87 -8.38 -13.92 -17.67
CA GLU A 87 -7.90 -13.84 -16.28
C GLU A 87 -6.69 -12.90 -16.18
N GLU A 88 -5.80 -12.89 -17.17
CA GLU A 88 -4.64 -12.01 -17.23
C GLU A 88 -5.05 -10.53 -17.31
N GLU A 89 -6.06 -10.19 -18.11
CA GLU A 89 -6.59 -8.83 -18.21
C GLU A 89 -7.24 -8.36 -16.90
N LEU A 90 -7.99 -9.25 -16.24
CA LEU A 90 -8.60 -8.94 -14.95
C LEU A 90 -7.55 -8.82 -13.83
N ALA A 91 -6.50 -9.65 -13.86
CA ALA A 91 -5.37 -9.56 -12.93
C ALA A 91 -4.62 -8.22 -13.12
N ALA A 92 -4.33 -7.84 -14.37
CA ALA A 92 -3.73 -6.55 -14.68
C ALA A 92 -4.62 -5.38 -14.23
N TYR A 93 -5.94 -5.49 -14.40
CA TYR A 93 -6.88 -4.50 -13.88
C TYR A 93 -6.81 -4.40 -12.35
N ALA A 94 -6.78 -5.54 -11.65
CA ALA A 94 -6.71 -5.60 -10.19
C ALA A 94 -5.43 -4.94 -9.65
N GLU A 95 -4.26 -5.27 -10.21
CA GLU A 95 -2.96 -4.73 -9.79
C GLU A 95 -2.79 -3.23 -10.08
N THR A 96 -3.54 -2.71 -11.05
CA THR A 96 -3.49 -1.29 -11.43
C THR A 96 -4.70 -0.53 -10.90
N THR A 97 -5.81 -0.55 -11.64
CA THR A 97 -7.01 0.23 -11.38
C THR A 97 -7.68 -0.18 -10.08
N GLY A 98 -7.76 -1.48 -9.79
CA GLY A 98 -8.30 -2.01 -8.55
C GLY A 98 -7.55 -1.49 -7.33
N LEU A 99 -6.22 -1.61 -7.35
CA LEU A 99 -5.36 -1.06 -6.30
C LEU A 99 -5.48 0.46 -6.17
N PHE A 100 -5.48 1.21 -7.28
CA PHE A 100 -5.66 2.67 -7.26
C PHE A 100 -7.03 3.10 -6.69
N ALA A 101 -8.09 2.34 -6.98
CA ALA A 101 -9.42 2.62 -6.47
C ALA A 101 -9.52 2.39 -4.95
N LEU A 102 -8.81 1.37 -4.44
CA LEU A 102 -8.85 0.99 -3.02
C LEU A 102 -7.84 1.75 -2.15
N TYR A 103 -6.73 2.23 -2.72
CA TYR A 103 -5.66 2.90 -1.95
C TYR A 103 -6.11 4.14 -1.16
N PRO A 104 -7.02 5.02 -1.64
CA PRO A 104 -7.52 6.14 -0.85
C PRO A 104 -8.20 5.70 0.45
N PHE A 105 -8.94 4.59 0.42
CA PHE A 105 -9.56 4.01 1.62
C PHE A 105 -8.51 3.44 2.57
N ALA A 106 -7.48 2.79 2.04
CA ALA A 106 -6.36 2.31 2.84
C ALA A 106 -5.61 3.47 3.53
N ARG A 107 -5.43 4.58 2.83
CA ARG A 107 -4.80 5.80 3.35
C ARG A 107 -5.61 6.46 4.44
N GLU A 108 -6.92 6.54 4.29
CA GLU A 108 -7.81 7.07 5.33
C GLU A 108 -7.83 6.13 6.55
N TRP A 109 -7.94 4.83 6.33
CA TRP A 109 -7.96 3.83 7.39
C TRP A 109 -6.68 3.85 8.24
N ALA A 110 -5.51 3.94 7.61
CA ALA A 110 -4.24 4.07 8.32
C ALA A 110 -4.18 5.35 9.16
N HIS A 111 -4.70 6.46 8.65
CA HIS A 111 -4.76 7.74 9.36
C HIS A 111 -5.69 7.68 10.58
N ASP A 112 -6.91 7.17 10.43
CA ASP A 112 -7.87 7.02 11.53
C ASP A 112 -7.36 6.04 12.59
N LEU A 113 -6.86 4.86 12.17
CA LEU A 113 -6.41 3.82 13.08
C LEU A 113 -5.20 4.25 13.91
N THR A 114 -4.19 4.87 13.30
CA THR A 114 -3.02 5.35 14.04
C THR A 114 -3.39 6.42 15.06
N GLY A 115 -4.32 7.32 14.72
CA GLY A 115 -4.88 8.28 15.67
C GLY A 115 -5.59 7.60 16.86
N ARG A 116 -6.38 6.55 16.60
CA ARG A 116 -7.05 5.76 17.67
C ARG A 116 -6.09 4.99 18.55
N MET A 117 -4.93 4.61 18.02
CA MET A 117 -3.86 3.96 18.79
C MET A 117 -3.05 4.94 19.65
N GLY A 118 -3.34 6.25 19.58
CA GLY A 118 -2.58 7.30 20.27
C GLY A 118 -1.21 7.56 19.63
N LEU A 119 -0.99 7.07 18.42
CA LEU A 119 0.20 7.39 17.63
C LEU A 119 -0.01 8.72 16.90
N PRO A 120 1.06 9.44 16.54
CA PRO A 120 0.98 10.51 15.55
C PRO A 120 0.25 10.03 14.30
N PRO A 121 -0.81 10.72 13.84
CA PRO A 121 -1.60 10.28 12.70
C PRO A 121 -0.74 10.08 11.46
N LEU A 122 -0.75 8.86 10.93
CA LEU A 122 0.02 8.52 9.74
C LEU A 122 -0.79 8.81 8.48
N THR A 123 -0.31 9.75 7.69
CA THR A 123 -0.82 9.93 6.33
C THR A 123 0.09 9.21 5.36
N LEU A 124 -0.39 8.12 4.76
CA LEU A 124 0.35 7.42 3.71
C LEU A 124 0.65 8.37 2.53
N GLY A 125 1.76 8.11 1.84
CA GLY A 125 2.13 8.78 0.60
C GLY A 125 1.11 8.59 -0.53
N VAL A 126 1.45 9.08 -1.72
CA VAL A 126 0.66 8.79 -2.93
C VAL A 126 1.15 7.48 -3.53
N LEU A 127 0.24 6.59 -3.89
CA LEU A 127 0.57 5.37 -4.61
C LEU A 127 1.14 5.73 -5.99
N TYR A 128 2.28 5.13 -6.33
CA TYR A 128 2.84 5.17 -7.67
C TYR A 128 2.89 3.75 -8.21
N VAL A 129 2.24 3.52 -9.34
CA VAL A 129 2.38 2.27 -10.09
C VAL A 129 3.37 2.54 -11.22
N PRO A 130 4.54 1.91 -11.23
CA PRO A 130 5.47 2.02 -12.35
C PRO A 130 4.79 1.39 -13.57
N VAL A 131 4.47 2.22 -14.55
CA VAL A 131 4.04 1.75 -15.87
C VAL A 131 5.30 1.65 -16.70
N ASP A 132 5.74 0.43 -17.02
CA ASP A 132 6.80 0.24 -18.00
C ASP A 132 6.30 0.80 -19.35
N GLY A 133 7.06 1.75 -19.91
CA GLY A 133 6.75 2.30 -21.22
C GLY A 133 6.83 1.20 -22.28
N PRO A 134 6.08 1.31 -23.40
CA PRO A 134 6.15 0.31 -24.46
C PRO A 134 7.60 0.22 -24.93
N GLU A 135 8.21 -0.97 -24.80
CA GLU A 135 9.51 -1.23 -25.39
C GLU A 135 9.43 -0.88 -26.88
N SER A 136 10.13 0.18 -27.28
CA SER A 136 10.29 0.50 -28.69
C SER A 136 11.08 -0.63 -29.33
N SER A 137 10.39 -1.63 -29.86
CA SER A 137 10.99 -2.64 -30.74
C SER A 137 11.63 -1.91 -31.91
N LYS A 138 12.95 -1.99 -31.97
CA LYS A 138 13.75 -1.68 -33.16
C LYS A 138 13.90 -2.94 -34.00
#